data_AF-A0A1Y4JM65-F1
#
_entry.id   AF-A0A1Y4JM65-F1
#
_cell.length_a   1.000
_cell.length_b   1.000
_cell.length_c   1.000
_cell.angle_alpha   90.00
_cell.angle_beta   90.00
_cell.angle_gamma   90.00
#
_symmetry.space_group_name_H-M   'P 1'
#
loop_
_entity.id
_entity.type
_entity.pdbx_description
1 polymer ?
#
loop_
_entity_poly.entity_id
_entity_poly.type
_entity_poly.pdbx_seq_one_letter_code
_entity_poly.pdbx_strand_id
1 'polypeptide(L)'
;MKKYDLHKIMKTAHEIYRKYFKLYQLTHGVQTFGDCMKVAWANEKKRIADEEARKAEKEAMQAALIQPERRSTYDCFNAPSSAYYNPNSKGAFGSRYVGD
;
A
#
# COMPACT_ATOMS: atom_id res chain seq x y z
N MET A 1 -11.93 21.27 6.53
CA MET A 1 -13.01 20.26 6.59
C MET A 1 -13.10 19.72 8.01
N LYS A 2 -14.30 19.36 8.50
CA LYS A 2 -14.44 18.72 9.81
C LYS A 2 -13.77 17.34 9.75
N LYS A 3 -12.83 17.07 10.66
CA LYS A 3 -12.08 15.79 10.73
C LYS A 3 -12.98 14.59 11.02
N TYR A 4 -14.12 14.83 11.67
CA TYR A 4 -15.09 13.80 12.06
C TYR A 4 -16.50 14.20 11.61
N ASP A 5 -17.28 13.22 11.15
CA ASP A 5 -18.69 13.39 10.83
C ASP A 5 -19.55 13.19 12.09
N LEU A 6 -19.93 14.31 12.73
CA LEU A 6 -20.74 14.32 13.94
C LEU A 6 -22.13 13.70 13.74
N HIS A 7 -22.73 13.87 12.56
CA HIS A 7 -24.05 13.33 12.27
C HIS A 7 -24.00 11.80 12.22
N LYS A 8 -22.96 11.26 11.58
CA LYS A 8 -22.71 9.82 11.55
C LYS A 8 -22.47 9.25 12.95
N ILE A 9 -21.65 9.90 13.78
CA ILE A 9 -21.39 9.45 15.16
C ILE A 9 -22.67 9.47 16.01
N MET A 10 -23.50 10.50 15.87
CA MET A 10 -24.76 10.58 16.60
C MET A 10 -25.74 9.48 16.17
N LYS A 11 -25.82 9.23 14.86
CA LYS A 11 -26.67 8.15 14.31
C LYS A 11 -26.22 6.79 14.82
N THR A 12 -24.91 6.50 14.83
CA THR A 12 -24.40 5.21 15.33
C THR A 12 -24.62 5.07 16.83
N ALA A 13 -24.41 6.12 17.63
CA ALA A 13 -24.74 6.10 19.06
C ALA A 13 -26.22 5.79 19.31
N HIS A 14 -27.11 6.41 18.52
CA HIS A 14 -28.55 6.17 18.59
C HIS A 14 -28.93 4.74 18.16
N GLU A 15 -28.30 4.20 17.12
CA GLU A 15 -28.51 2.82 16.68
C GLU A 15 -28.05 1.81 17.74
N ILE A 16 -26.90 2.05 18.38
CA ILE A 16 -26.42 1.24 19.50
C ILE A 16 -27.47 1.24 20.61
N TYR A 17 -27.96 2.40 21.01
CA TYR A 17 -28.94 2.52 22.08
C TYR A 17 -30.31 1.91 21.74
N ARG A 18 -30.78 2.05 20.50
CA ARG A 18 -32.13 1.58 20.13
C ARG A 18 -32.18 0.09 19.80
N LYS A 19 -31.16 -0.42 19.09
CA LYS A 19 -31.18 -1.78 18.53
C LYS A 19 -30.25 -2.74 19.26
N TYR A 20 -29.08 -2.26 19.67
CA TYR A 20 -27.99 -3.12 20.14
C TYR A 20 -27.65 -2.93 21.62
N PHE A 21 -28.50 -2.23 22.38
CA PHE A 21 -28.17 -1.80 23.74
C PHE A 21 -27.85 -2.96 24.66
N LYS A 22 -28.68 -4.01 24.65
CA LYS A 22 -28.43 -5.23 25.45
C LYS A 22 -27.11 -5.92 25.09
N LEU A 23 -26.78 -5.96 23.79
CA LEU A 23 -25.53 -6.55 23.32
C LEU A 23 -24.34 -5.73 23.81
N TYR A 24 -24.38 -4.41 23.61
CA TYR A 24 -23.31 -3.50 24.02
C TYR A 24 -23.17 -3.38 25.54
N GLN A 25 -24.25 -3.60 26.29
CA GLN A 25 -24.20 -3.72 27.75
C GLN A 25 -23.38 -4.94 28.16
N LEU A 26 -23.53 -6.07 27.47
CA LEU A 26 -22.78 -7.30 27.74
C LEU A 26 -21.32 -7.21 27.27
N THR A 27 -21.08 -6.71 26.06
CA THR A 27 -19.75 -6.74 25.43
C THR A 27 -18.87 -5.55 25.78
N HIS A 28 -19.47 -4.38 26.02
CA HIS A 28 -18.76 -3.11 26.21
C HIS A 28 -19.09 -2.44 27.56
N GLY A 29 -19.91 -3.07 28.42
CA GLY A 29 -20.27 -2.54 29.73
C GLY A 29 -21.10 -1.26 29.67
N VAL A 30 -21.77 -1.01 28.55
CA VAL A 30 -22.57 0.21 28.31
C VAL A 30 -23.80 0.20 29.22
N GLN A 31 -23.95 1.21 30.08
CA GLN A 31 -25.10 1.34 30.97
C GLN A 31 -25.99 2.54 30.61
N THR A 32 -25.42 3.55 29.98
CA THR A 32 -26.12 4.79 29.64
C THR A 32 -25.97 5.13 28.16
N PHE A 33 -26.84 6.01 27.64
CA PHE A 33 -26.67 6.58 26.30
C PHE A 33 -25.33 7.33 26.14
N GLY A 34 -24.85 7.95 27.22
CA GLY A 34 -23.53 8.60 27.25
C GLY A 34 -22.40 7.62 26.96
N ASP A 35 -22.52 6.36 27.40
CA ASP A 35 -21.55 5.32 27.09
C ASP A 35 -21.68 4.82 25.64
N CYS A 36 -22.90 4.74 25.09
CA CYS A 36 -23.11 4.50 23.65
C CYS A 36 -22.38 5.56 22.80
N MET A 37 -22.49 6.82 23.21
CA MET A 37 -21.80 7.98 22.63
C MET A 37 -20.28 7.83 22.66
N LYS A 38 -19.71 7.45 23.81
CA LYS A 38 -18.26 7.21 23.95
C LYS A 38 -17.78 6.08 23.02
N VAL A 39 -18.54 4.99 22.93
CA VAL A 39 -18.21 3.86 22.05
C VAL A 39 -18.28 4.25 20.58
N ALA A 40 -19.34 4.95 20.17
CA ALA A 40 -19.47 5.47 18.80
C ALA A 40 -18.31 6.40 18.42
N TRP A 41 -17.90 7.27 19.34
CA TRP A 41 -16.76 8.17 19.15
C TRP A 41 -15.43 7.42 19.01
N ALA A 42 -15.20 6.42 19.86
CA ALA A 42 -14.00 5.57 19.80
C ALA A 42 -13.92 4.80 18.48
N ASN A 43 -15.06 4.27 18.01
CA ASN A 43 -15.13 3.54 16.74
C ASN A 43 -14.82 4.43 15.54
N GLU A 44 -15.34 5.66 15.50
CA GLU A 44 -15.03 6.58 14.39
C GLU A 44 -13.56 7.02 14.39
N LYS A 45 -12.96 7.21 15.58
CA LYS A 45 -11.51 7.46 15.69
C LYS A 45 -10.68 6.30 15.11
N LYS A 46 -11.01 5.06 15.48
CA LYS A 46 -10.34 3.86 14.95
C LYS A 46 -10.51 3.76 13.44
N ARG A 47 -11.73 3.95 12.94
CA ARG A 47 -12.02 3.90 11.50
C ARG A 47 -11.14 4.87 10.69
N ILE A 48 -10.95 6.09 11.18
CA ILE A 48 -10.10 7.09 10.51
C ILE A 48 -8.63 6.68 10.56
N ALA A 49 -8.14 6.21 11.72
CA ALA A 49 -6.77 5.72 11.83
C ALA A 49 -6.51 4.52 10.90
N ASP A 50 -7.46 3.58 10.80
CA ASP A 50 -7.37 2.43 9.89
C ASP A 50 -7.42 2.85 8.42
N GLU A 51 -8.20 3.88 8.08
CA GLU A 51 -8.26 4.44 6.74
C GLU A 51 -6.96 5.16 6.36
N GLU A 52 -6.36 5.91 7.29
CA GLU A 52 -5.03 6.51 7.14
C GLU A 52 -3.95 5.42 6.96
N ALA A 53 -3.98 4.36 7.77
CA ALA A 53 -3.05 3.23 7.66
C ALA A 53 -3.17 2.51 6.31
N ARG A 54 -4.41 2.20 5.86
CA ARG A 54 -4.63 1.59 4.54
C ARG A 54 -4.20 2.48 3.39
N LYS A 55 -4.33 3.80 3.54
CA LYS A 55 -3.85 4.76 2.55
C LYS A 55 -2.33 4.74 2.47
N ALA A 56 -1.64 4.76 3.62
CA ALA A 56 -0.18 4.67 3.69
C ALA A 56 0.34 3.34 3.11
N GLU A 57 -0.34 2.22 3.37
CA GLU A 57 0.01 0.91 2.80
C GLU A 57 -0.13 0.91 1.28
N LYS A 58 -1.21 1.48 0.74
CA LYS A 58 -1.40 1.62 -0.72
C LYS A 58 -0.32 2.51 -1.34
N GLU A 59 0.03 3.61 -0.69
CA GLU A 59 1.10 4.50 -1.15
C GLU A 59 2.47 3.80 -1.10
N ALA A 60 2.76 3.03 -0.05
CA ALA A 60 3.97 2.24 0.06
C ALA A 60 4.05 1.14 -1.01
N MET A 61 2.92 0.46 -1.29
CA MET A 61 2.83 -0.53 -2.36
C MET A 61 3.06 0.11 -3.74
N GLN A 62 2.45 1.27 -4.00
CA GLN A 62 2.70 2.01 -5.23
C GLN A 62 4.16 2.45 -5.34
N ALA A 63 4.76 2.94 -4.27
CA ALA A 63 6.17 3.31 -4.25
C ALA A 63 7.09 2.10 -4.51
N ALA A 64 6.77 0.93 -3.96
CA ALA A 64 7.49 -0.31 -4.22
C ALA A 64 7.34 -0.80 -5.68
N LEU A 65 6.17 -0.63 -6.29
CA LEU A 65 5.93 -0.93 -7.70
C LEU A 65 6.68 0.02 -8.66
N ILE A 66 6.83 1.29 -8.28
CA ILE A 66 7.56 2.29 -9.06
C ILE A 66 9.07 2.08 -8.94
N GLN A 67 9.56 1.54 -7.81
CA GLN A 67 10.97 1.22 -7.69
C GLN A 67 11.34 0.20 -8.77
N PRO A 68 12.25 0.55 -9.70
CA PRO A 68 12.68 -0.40 -10.70
C PRO A 68 13.30 -1.59 -9.97
N GLU A 69 12.81 -2.79 -10.27
CA GLU A 69 13.43 -4.02 -9.81
C GLU A 69 14.92 -3.93 -10.14
N ARG A 70 15.77 -4.11 -9.13
CA ARG A 70 17.22 -4.02 -9.32
C ARG A 70 17.58 -5.07 -10.37
N ARG A 71 17.75 -4.64 -11.62
CA ARG A 71 18.17 -5.51 -12.71
C ARG A 71 19.43 -6.20 -12.24
N SER A 72 19.41 -7.53 -12.31
CA SER A 72 20.56 -8.33 -11.97
C SER A 72 21.73 -7.88 -12.83
N THR A 73 22.96 -7.95 -12.30
CA THR A 73 24.16 -7.70 -13.13
C THR A 73 24.25 -8.64 -14.33
N TYR A 74 23.51 -9.76 -14.30
CA TYR A 74 23.35 -10.70 -15.41
C TYR A 74 22.39 -10.21 -16.50
N ASP A 75 21.40 -9.35 -16.18
CA ASP A 75 20.43 -8.80 -17.15
C ASP A 75 21.01 -7.62 -17.93
N CYS A 76 22.04 -6.99 -17.37
CA CYS A 76 22.88 -6.03 -18.06
C CYS A 76 23.81 -6.83 -18.98
N PHE A 77 23.36 -7.12 -20.21
CA PHE A 77 24.26 -7.69 -21.22
C PHE A 77 25.30 -6.63 -21.62
N ASN A 78 26.32 -6.47 -20.78
CA ASN A 78 27.41 -5.52 -20.91
C ASN A 78 28.67 -6.23 -21.42
N ALA A 79 28.50 -7.15 -22.37
CA ALA A 79 29.66 -7.76 -22.99
C ALA A 79 30.33 -6.69 -23.87
N PRO A 80 31.64 -6.45 -23.70
CA PRO A 80 32.35 -5.52 -24.56
C PRO A 80 32.33 -6.04 -25.99
N SER A 81 32.40 -5.14 -26.98
CA SER A 81 32.42 -5.53 -28.40
C SER A 81 33.54 -6.52 -28.74
N SER A 82 34.65 -6.54 -27.99
CA SER A 82 35.72 -7.54 -28.11
C SER A 82 35.30 -8.97 -27.77
N ALA A 83 34.22 -9.17 -27.00
CA ALA A 83 33.67 -10.50 -26.73
C ALA A 83 33.03 -11.13 -27.97
N TYR A 84 32.59 -10.31 -28.92
CA TYR A 84 31.98 -10.75 -30.18
C TYR A 84 32.93 -10.66 -31.36
N TYR A 85 33.83 -9.68 -31.36
CA TYR A 85 34.73 -9.41 -32.47
C TYR A 85 36.18 -9.64 -32.04
N ASN A 86 36.82 -10.68 -32.57
CA ASN A 86 38.25 -10.87 -32.42
C ASN A 86 39.00 -9.71 -33.11
N PRO A 87 39.79 -8.89 -32.39
CA PRO A 87 40.52 -7.76 -32.97
C PRO A 87 41.55 -8.17 -34.03
N ASN A 88 41.97 -9.44 -34.03
CA ASN A 88 42.96 -9.97 -34.96
C ASN A 88 42.35 -10.71 -36.16
N SER A 89 41.02 -10.81 -36.24
CA SER A 89 40.30 -11.45 -37.34
C SER A 89 40.12 -10.48 -38.51
N LYS A 90 41.07 -10.50 -39.45
CA LYS A 90 41.02 -9.71 -40.68
C LYS A 90 40.41 -10.56 -41.80
N GLY A 91 39.27 -10.12 -42.32
CA GLY A 91 38.70 -10.61 -43.57
C GLY A 91 39.42 -10.01 -44.79
N ALA A 92 39.02 -10.44 -45.97
CA ALA A 92 39.56 -9.93 -47.22
C ALA A 92 39.37 -8.39 -47.32
N PHE A 93 40.35 -7.70 -47.90
CA PHE A 93 40.35 -6.24 -48.12
C PHE A 93 40.18 -5.38 -46.85
N GLY A 94 40.65 -5.85 -45.69
CA GLY A 94 40.63 -5.04 -44.44
C GLY A 94 39.29 -5.06 -43.72
N SER A 95 38.34 -5.89 -44.16
CA SER A 95 37.11 -6.19 -43.41
C SER A 95 37.44 -6.97 -42.12
N ARG A 96 36.52 -6.99 -41.15
CA ARG A 96 36.64 -7.86 -39.95
C ARG A 96 35.88 -9.15 -40.24
N TYR A 97 36.55 -10.30 -40.16
CA TYR A 97 35.91 -11.58 -40.42
C TYR A 97 35.06 -11.99 -39.21
N VAL A 98 33.76 -12.13 -39.44
CA VAL A 98 32.76 -12.69 -38.54
C VAL A 98 32.34 -14.03 -39.13
N GLY A 99 32.84 -15.13 -38.57
CA GLY A 99 32.32 -16.46 -38.88
C GLY A 99 30.96 -16.61 -38.20
N ASP A 100 29.96 -17.04 -38.96
CA ASP A 100 28.65 -17.48 -38.45
C ASP A 100 28.79 -18.89 -37.86
#